data_AF-A0AAX0MK17-F1
#
_entry.id   AF-A0AAX0MK17-F1
#
_cell.length_a   1.000
_cell.length_b   1.000
_cell.length_c   1.000
_cell.angle_alpha   90.00
_cell.angle_beta   90.00
_cell.angle_gamma   90.00
#
_symmetry.space_group_name_H-M   'P 1'
#
loop_
_entity.id
_entity.type
_entity.pdbx_description
1 polymer ?
#
loop_
_entity_poly.entity_id
_entity_poly.type
_entity_poly.pdbx_seq_one_letter_code
_entity_poly.pdbx_strand_id
1 'polypeptide(L)'
;MEYIEKFLLQLEKNEEYVFESCLDDFIIPICPFFQLVHVINLNETLQKLKTIEESCFGLLVRDGGYVSLAISEQNFRQEEVRRNILQLLEIMRF
;
A
#
# COMPACT_ATOMS: atom_id res chain seq x y z
N MET A 1 -1.18 -4.43 -18.62
CA MET A 1 0.07 -3.68 -18.49
C MET A 1 -0.19 -2.26 -18.01
N GLU A 2 -1.07 -1.50 -18.69
CA GLU A 2 -1.38 -0.09 -18.33
C GLU A 2 -1.75 0.14 -16.85
N TYR A 3 -2.48 -0.79 -16.21
CA TYR A 3 -2.86 -0.66 -14.80
C TYR A 3 -1.68 -0.81 -13.82
N ILE A 4 -0.72 -1.70 -14.13
CA ILE A 4 0.47 -1.92 -13.29
C ILE A 4 1.38 -0.70 -13.37
N GLU A 5 1.62 -0.18 -14.58
CA GLU A 5 2.42 1.04 -14.78
C GLU A 5 1.81 2.23 -14.05
N LYS A 6 0.48 2.41 -14.13
CA LYS A 6 -0.22 3.46 -13.37
C LYS A 6 -0.06 3.29 -11.86
N PHE A 7 -0.15 2.07 -11.34
CA PHE A 7 0.07 1.79 -9.93
C PHE A 7 1.50 2.16 -9.51
N LEU A 8 2.51 1.73 -10.27
CA LEU A 8 3.91 2.02 -9.98
C LEU A 8 4.22 3.53 -10.04
N LEU A 9 3.69 4.24 -11.05
CA LEU A 9 3.84 5.69 -11.16
C LEU A 9 3.17 6.43 -10.00
N GLN A 10 2.03 5.94 -9.50
CA GLN A 10 1.38 6.53 -8.33
C GLN A 10 2.22 6.29 -7.08
N LEU A 11 2.77 5.09 -6.92
CA LEU A 11 3.63 4.71 -5.81
C LEU A 11 4.87 5.62 -5.74
N GLU A 12 5.52 5.88 -6.88
CA GLU A 12 6.66 6.80 -6.99
C GLU A 12 6.30 8.23 -6.60
N LYS A 13 5.15 8.75 -7.06
CA LYS A 13 4.68 10.10 -6.68
C LYS A 13 4.36 10.21 -5.19
N ASN A 14 3.75 9.17 -4.63
CA ASN A 14 3.44 9.13 -3.21
C ASN A 14 4.73 9.12 -2.37
N GLU A 15 5.76 8.39 -2.81
CA GLU A 15 7.07 8.37 -2.14
C GLU A 15 7.70 9.76 -2.08
N GLU A 16 7.76 10.47 -3.20
CA GLU A 16 8.26 11.84 -3.26
C GLU A 16 7.51 12.73 -2.25
N TYR A 17 6.18 12.69 -2.27
CA TYR A 17 5.37 13.51 -1.38
C TYR A 17 5.54 13.14 0.10
N VAL A 18 5.46 11.85 0.45
CA VAL A 18 5.51 11.39 1.84
C VAL A 18 6.87 11.69 2.46
N PHE A 19 7.96 11.38 1.76
CA PHE A 19 9.30 11.56 2.30
C PHE A 19 9.77 13.01 2.30
N GLU A 20 9.10 13.92 1.58
CA GLU A 20 9.37 15.36 1.65
C GLU A 20 8.43 16.11 2.62
N SER A 21 7.16 15.69 2.71
CA SER A 21 6.09 16.50 3.34
C SER A 21 5.37 15.84 4.51
N CYS A 22 5.49 14.52 4.70
CA CYS A 22 4.75 13.75 5.70
C CYS A 22 5.68 13.01 6.66
N LEU A 23 6.70 13.70 7.18
CA LEU A 23 7.76 13.09 7.99
C LEU A 23 7.28 12.48 9.33
N ASP A 24 6.14 12.93 9.83
CA ASP A 24 5.53 12.46 11.08
C ASP A 24 4.51 11.33 10.86
N ASP A 25 4.26 10.93 9.60
CA ASP A 25 3.32 9.85 9.31
C ASP A 25 3.88 8.50 9.75
N PHE A 26 2.99 7.64 10.26
CA PHE A 26 3.34 6.25 10.52
C PHE A 26 3.54 5.51 9.19
N ILE A 27 4.64 4.75 9.09
CA ILE A 27 4.91 3.85 7.97
C ILE A 27 4.60 2.42 8.41
N ILE A 28 3.55 1.83 7.84
CA ILE A 28 3.05 0.52 8.23
C ILE A 28 3.28 -0.46 7.07
N PRO A 29 4.16 -1.46 7.21
CA PRO A 29 4.38 -2.44 6.15
C PRO A 29 3.14 -3.29 5.93
N ILE A 30 2.73 -3.45 4.66
CA ILE A 30 1.58 -4.25 4.25
C ILE A 30 2.02 -5.60 3.69
N CYS A 31 2.82 -5.59 2.62
CA CYS A 31 3.34 -6.80 2.00
C CYS A 31 4.70 -6.53 1.32
N PRO A 32 5.59 -7.52 1.21
CA PRO A 32 6.83 -7.37 0.47
C PRO A 32 6.59 -6.97 -0.99
N PHE A 33 7.25 -5.92 -1.48
CA PHE A 33 7.02 -5.41 -2.83
C PHE A 33 7.38 -6.45 -3.90
N PHE A 34 8.46 -7.20 -3.69
CA PHE A 34 8.89 -8.25 -4.61
C PHE A 34 7.86 -9.40 -4.73
N GLN A 35 6.95 -9.58 -3.76
CA GLN A 35 5.92 -10.61 -3.88
C GLN A 35 4.92 -10.29 -4.98
N LEU A 36 4.70 -9.01 -5.30
CA LEU A 36 3.71 -8.60 -6.31
C LEU A 36 3.99 -9.20 -7.70
N VAL A 37 5.25 -9.43 -8.07
CA VAL A 37 5.57 -10.05 -9.37
C VAL A 37 5.24 -11.54 -9.42
N HIS A 38 5.01 -12.17 -8.26
CA HIS A 38 4.68 -13.59 -8.15
C HIS A 38 3.19 -13.84 -7.94
N VAL A 39 2.38 -12.80 -7.72
CA VAL A 39 0.95 -12.97 -7.47
C VAL A 39 0.21 -13.28 -8.78
N ILE A 40 -0.53 -14.39 -8.81
CA ILE A 40 -1.32 -14.84 -9.97
C ILE A 40 -2.48 -13.87 -10.22
N ASN A 41 -3.18 -13.43 -9.17
CA ASN A 41 -4.30 -12.50 -9.23
C ASN A 41 -3.87 -11.04 -8.96
N LEU A 42 -2.83 -10.59 -9.67
CA LEU A 42 -2.19 -9.29 -9.46
C LEU A 42 -3.18 -8.12 -9.55
N ASN A 43 -4.09 -8.11 -10.54
CA ASN A 43 -5.06 -7.02 -10.69
C ASN A 43 -5.98 -6.88 -9.46
N GLU A 44 -6.45 -7.98 -8.90
CA GLU A 44 -7.31 -7.99 -7.70
C GLU A 44 -6.52 -7.50 -6.47
N THR A 45 -5.26 -7.92 -6.37
CA THR A 45 -4.33 -7.51 -5.32
C THR A 45 -4.05 -6.00 -5.37
N LEU A 46 -3.77 -5.47 -6.56
CA LEU A 46 -3.54 -4.03 -6.75
C LEU A 46 -4.80 -3.20 -6.48
N GLN A 47 -5.99 -3.70 -6.86
CA GLN A 47 -7.25 -3.03 -6.52
C GLN A 47 -7.48 -3.01 -5.01
N LYS A 48 -7.22 -4.12 -4.31
CA LYS A 48 -7.32 -4.17 -2.86
C LYS A 48 -6.33 -3.20 -2.20
N LEU A 49 -5.08 -3.14 -2.66
CA LEU A 49 -4.11 -2.15 -2.20
C LEU A 49 -4.63 -0.71 -2.35
N LYS A 50 -5.18 -0.38 -3.51
CA LYS A 50 -5.81 0.93 -3.72
C LYS A 50 -6.98 1.19 -2.76
N THR A 51 -7.82 0.20 -2.49
CA THR A 51 -8.89 0.32 -1.49
C THR A 51 -8.32 0.56 -0.09
N ILE A 52 -7.18 -0.03 0.26
CA ILE A 52 -6.52 0.22 1.56
C ILE A 52 -6.09 1.68 1.64
N GLU A 53 -5.44 2.20 0.60
CA GLU A 53 -5.03 3.61 0.50
C GLU A 53 -6.22 4.56 0.74
N GLU A 54 -7.31 4.35 -0.01
CA GLU A 54 -8.52 5.18 0.05
C GLU A 54 -9.25 5.05 1.40
N SER A 55 -9.44 3.84 1.92
CA SER A 55 -10.19 3.60 3.16
C SER A 55 -9.46 4.10 4.41
N CYS A 56 -8.13 4.03 4.41
CA CYS A 56 -7.33 4.46 5.55
C CYS A 56 -6.96 5.95 5.49
N PHE A 57 -7.39 6.68 4.45
CA PHE A 57 -6.98 8.07 4.20
C PHE A 57 -5.45 8.24 4.29
N GLY A 58 -4.72 7.30 3.68
CA GLY A 58 -3.27 7.26 3.66
C GLY A 58 -2.73 7.20 2.23
N LEU A 59 -1.43 6.95 2.10
CA LEU A 59 -0.74 6.82 0.82
C LEU A 59 0.09 5.55 0.81
N LEU A 60 0.04 4.78 -0.27
CA LEU A 60 0.97 3.67 -0.44
C LEU A 60 2.32 4.20 -0.91
N VAL A 61 3.38 3.66 -0.32
CA VAL A 61 4.78 3.94 -0.66
C VAL A 61 5.58 2.65 -0.65
N ARG A 62 6.78 2.66 -1.25
CA ARG A 62 7.80 1.64 -0.96
C ARG A 62 8.70 2.14 0.15
N ASP A 63 8.85 1.31 1.16
CA ASP A 63 9.84 1.51 2.22
C ASP A 63 10.41 0.16 2.68
N GLY A 64 11.73 0.09 2.86
CA GLY A 64 12.40 -1.12 3.36
C GLY A 64 12.15 -2.41 2.55
N GLY A 65 11.78 -2.30 1.26
CA GLY A 65 11.42 -3.46 0.41
C GLY A 65 9.96 -3.92 0.52
N TYR A 66 9.12 -3.19 1.23
CA TYR A 66 7.69 -3.44 1.37
C TYR A 66 6.88 -2.41 0.58
N VAL A 67 5.68 -2.81 0.17
CA VAL A 67 4.59 -1.84 0.03
C VAL A 67 4.10 -1.53 1.43
N SER A 68 4.14 -0.25 1.78
CA SER A 68 3.79 0.27 3.09
C SER A 68 2.71 1.33 2.96
N LEU A 69 1.88 1.45 4.00
CA LEU A 69 0.92 2.54 4.15
C LEU A 69 1.55 3.65 4.98
N ALA A 70 1.71 4.82 4.39
CA ALA A 70 1.96 6.07 5.11
C ALA A 70 0.63 6.65 5.58
N ILE A 71 0.51 6.93 6.88
CA ILE A 71 -0.74 7.40 7.48
C ILE A 71 -0.48 8.32 8.69
N SER A 72 -1.10 9.49 8.68
CA SER A 72 -1.07 10.41 9.82
C SER A 72 -1.73 9.82 11.07
N GLU A 73 -1.23 10.20 12.25
CA GLU A 73 -1.71 9.68 13.54
C GLU A 73 -3.22 9.89 13.75
N GLN A 74 -3.76 11.03 13.31
CA GLN A 74 -5.18 11.35 13.38
C GLN A 74 -6.08 10.35 12.63
N ASN A 75 -5.60 9.83 11.50
CA ASN A 75 -6.32 8.88 10.64
C ASN A 75 -6.05 7.43 11.06
N PHE A 76 -5.01 7.16 11.85
CA PHE A 76 -4.64 5.81 12.22
C PHE A 76 -5.71 5.13 13.09
N ARG A 77 -6.21 4.00 12.59
CA ARG A 77 -7.16 3.11 13.27
C ARG A 77 -6.61 1.69 13.19
N GLN A 78 -5.91 1.26 14.24
CA GLN A 78 -5.16 -0.01 14.26
C GLN A 78 -5.97 -1.21 13.79
N GLU A 79 -7.21 -1.40 14.29
CA GLU A 79 -8.03 -2.55 13.93
C GLU A 79 -8.53 -2.52 12.47
N GLU A 80 -8.72 -1.33 11.91
CA GLU A 80 -9.11 -1.16 10.51
C GLU A 80 -7.94 -1.49 9.58
N VAL A 81 -6.77 -0.91 9.85
CA VAL A 81 -5.53 -1.20 9.10
C VAL A 81 -5.21 -2.70 9.16
N ARG A 82 -5.26 -3.29 10.36
CA ARG A 82 -5.02 -4.74 10.56
C ARG A 82 -5.98 -5.58 9.74
N ARG A 83 -7.28 -5.28 9.77
CA ARG A 83 -8.29 -6.02 9.00
C ARG A 83 -8.04 -5.91 7.49
N ASN A 84 -7.73 -4.72 7.02
CA ASN A 84 -7.45 -4.45 5.61
C ASN A 84 -6.24 -5.24 5.10
N ILE A 85 -5.15 -5.29 5.89
CA ILE A 85 -3.95 -6.08 5.58
C ILE A 85 -4.29 -7.57 5.55
N LEU A 86 -5.01 -8.09 6.54
CA LEU A 86 -5.41 -9.51 6.55
C LEU A 86 -6.22 -9.89 5.31
N GLN A 87 -7.19 -9.06 4.93
CA GLN A 87 -7.99 -9.29 3.71
C GLN A 87 -7.14 -9.26 2.43
N LEU A 88 -6.13 -8.40 2.36
CA LEU A 88 -5.19 -8.41 1.23
C LEU A 88 -4.44 -9.73 1.17
N LEU A 89 -3.88 -10.18 2.29
CA LEU A 89 -3.12 -11.42 2.36
C LEU A 89 -3.98 -12.64 2.02
N GLU A 90 -5.27 -12.65 2.39
CA GLU A 90 -6.23 -13.68 2.01
C GLU A 90 -6.54 -13.68 0.50
N ILE A 91 -6.49 -12.52 -0.14
CA ILE A 91 -6.72 -12.37 -1.58
C ILE A 91 -5.49 -12.82 -2.38
N MET A 92 -4.27 -12.50 -1.93
CA MET A 92 -3.04 -12.80 -2.66
C MET A 92 -2.88 -14.30 -2.91
N ARG A 93 -2.83 -14.72 -4.18
CA ARG A 93 -2.57 -16.10 -4.61
C ARG A 93 -1.23 -16.20 -5.31
N PHE A 94 -0.45 -17.21 -4.95
CA PHE A 94 0.88 -17.50 -5.49
C PHE A 94 0.89 -18.81 -6.27
#